data_AF-A0A3E0VF94-F1
#
_entry.id   AF-A0A3E0VF94-F1
#
_cell.length_a   1.000
_cell.length_b   1.000
_cell.length_c   1.000
_cell.angle_alpha   90.00
_cell.angle_beta   90.00
_cell.angle_gamma   90.00
#
_symmetry.space_group_name_H-M   'P 1'
#
loop_
_entity.id
_entity.type
_entity.pdbx_description
1 polymer ?
#
loop_
_entity_poly.entity_id
_entity_poly.type
_entity_poly.pdbx_seq_one_letter_code
_entity_poly.pdbx_strand_id
1 'polypeptide(L)'
;MLFLATLGYFGVQTVLSPFIPEWYPGLFQPGFSGSPVKNNYLPAVEPDITVTTAAGEQVDLSVSDLVSGTNNDLSVFRSGYFMQSTAQTPESTAWLRDRIGRILPGTALSTFTVEWLDVRYDVDTKAREVLDVSKTVTVDLGDPS
;
A
#
# COMPACT_ATOMS: atom_id res chain seq x y z
N MET A 1 52.96 30.06 -45.15
CA MET A 1 52.37 28.73 -45.44
C MET A 1 52.26 27.99 -44.12
N LEU A 2 51.04 27.74 -43.62
CA LEU A 2 50.30 26.46 -43.75
C LEU A 2 51.11 25.31 -43.09
N PHE A 3 50.70 24.49 -42.13
CA PHE A 3 49.51 24.26 -41.28
C PHE A 3 49.85 22.98 -40.46
N LEU A 4 49.10 22.70 -39.39
CA LEU A 4 48.92 21.37 -38.74
C LEU A 4 50.15 20.80 -37.97
N ALA A 5 50.02 20.12 -36.83
CA ALA A 5 48.89 19.43 -36.22
C ALA A 5 49.08 19.27 -34.70
N THR A 6 47.93 19.25 -34.01
CA THR A 6 47.55 18.54 -32.78
C THR A 6 48.54 17.56 -32.15
N LEU A 7 48.61 17.60 -30.81
CA LEU A 7 48.42 16.41 -29.95
C LEU A 7 48.14 16.85 -28.51
N GLY A 8 46.97 16.46 -28.00
CA GLY A 8 46.59 16.64 -26.61
C GLY A 8 47.47 15.80 -25.70
N TYR A 9 47.97 16.41 -24.63
CA TYR A 9 48.71 15.74 -23.59
C TYR A 9 48.00 15.97 -22.25
N PHE A 10 47.29 14.93 -21.81
CA PHE A 10 46.83 14.80 -20.43
C PHE A 10 48.06 14.63 -19.54
N GLY A 11 48.20 15.51 -18.54
CA GLY A 11 49.39 15.58 -17.70
C GLY A 11 49.05 15.96 -16.27
N VAL A 12 48.55 14.98 -15.54
CA VAL A 12 48.89 14.69 -14.13
C VAL A 12 48.81 15.85 -13.13
N GLN A 13 47.76 15.83 -12.30
CA GLN A 13 47.99 16.06 -10.87
C GLN A 13 47.84 14.73 -10.15
N THR A 14 49.02 14.19 -9.86
CA THR A 14 49.35 13.25 -8.82
C THR A 14 48.69 13.66 -7.50
N VAL A 15 48.35 12.70 -6.65
CA VAL A 15 48.97 12.53 -5.32
C VAL A 15 48.08 11.61 -4.46
N LEU A 16 48.64 10.41 -4.21
CA LEU A 16 48.54 9.58 -3.00
C LEU A 16 47.21 8.90 -2.66
N SER A 17 47.09 7.65 -3.11
CA SER A 17 46.56 6.60 -2.23
C SER A 17 47.61 6.26 -1.17
N PRO A 18 47.18 5.94 0.07
CA PRO A 18 47.42 4.56 0.49
C PRO A 18 46.28 3.96 1.37
N PHE A 19 46.21 2.63 1.35
CA PHE A 19 45.48 1.72 2.27
C PHE A 19 43.97 1.44 2.04
N ILE A 20 43.71 0.18 1.68
CA ILE A 20 42.47 -0.63 1.73
C ILE A 20 42.06 -0.86 3.22
N PRO A 21 40.80 -1.20 3.63
CA PRO A 21 39.54 -1.46 2.90
C PRO A 21 38.31 -0.74 3.52
N GLU A 22 37.45 -0.10 2.73
CA GLU A 22 36.05 -0.02 3.12
C GLU A 22 35.20 -0.55 1.97
N TRP A 23 34.70 -1.76 2.20
CA TRP A 23 33.50 -2.28 1.56
C TRP A 23 32.50 -1.15 1.62
N TYR A 24 31.97 -0.69 0.49
CA TYR A 24 30.83 0.21 0.51
C TYR A 24 29.78 -0.43 1.44
N PRO A 25 29.57 0.10 2.65
CA PRO A 25 28.53 -0.42 3.51
C PRO A 25 27.27 -0.16 2.72
N GLY A 26 26.48 -1.21 2.53
CA GLY A 26 25.27 -1.16 1.75
C GLY A 26 24.59 0.17 1.99
N LEU A 27 24.46 0.97 0.93
CA LEU A 27 23.40 1.97 0.91
C LEU A 27 22.16 1.14 1.22
N PHE A 28 21.78 1.17 2.49
CA PHE A 28 20.46 0.84 2.97
C PHE A 28 19.55 1.76 2.18
N GLN A 29 19.15 1.31 1.00
CA GLN A 29 17.89 1.71 0.46
C GLN A 29 16.91 1.44 1.61
N PRO A 30 16.12 2.44 2.05
CA PRO A 30 15.04 2.15 2.98
C PRO A 30 14.29 0.98 2.34
N GLY A 31 14.25 -0.16 3.04
CA GLY A 31 13.75 -1.39 2.47
C GLY A 31 12.36 -1.09 1.93
N PHE A 32 12.25 -0.98 0.61
CA PHE A 32 10.95 -1.11 -0.03
C PHE A 32 10.52 -2.50 0.39
N SER A 33 9.63 -2.58 1.37
CA SER A 33 9.07 -3.83 1.88
C SER A 33 8.12 -4.44 0.84
N GLY A 34 8.46 -4.31 -0.45
CA GLY A 34 7.91 -5.14 -1.50
C GLY A 34 8.51 -6.52 -1.28
N SER A 35 7.67 -7.47 -0.91
CA SER A 35 8.05 -8.87 -0.85
C SER A 35 8.71 -9.23 -2.19
N PRO A 36 9.94 -9.77 -2.19
CA PRO A 36 10.60 -10.12 -3.44
C PRO A 36 9.74 -11.13 -4.19
N VAL A 37 9.71 -11.00 -5.52
CA VAL A 37 9.07 -12.00 -6.38
C VAL A 37 9.63 -13.37 -6.03
N LYS A 38 8.76 -14.30 -5.64
CA LYS A 38 9.13 -15.66 -5.24
C LYS A 38 8.44 -16.62 -6.19
N ASN A 39 9.22 -17.45 -6.86
CA ASN A 39 8.71 -18.47 -7.79
C ASN A 39 7.75 -17.90 -8.85
N ASN A 40 8.06 -16.73 -9.43
CA ASN A 40 7.22 -16.01 -10.39
C ASN A 40 5.92 -15.40 -9.83
N TYR A 41 5.80 -15.31 -8.51
CA TYR A 41 4.67 -14.66 -7.86
C TYR A 41 5.09 -13.42 -7.09
N LEU A 42 4.28 -12.38 -7.18
CA LEU A 42 4.34 -11.20 -6.33
C LEU A 42 3.27 -11.34 -5.24
N PRO A 43 3.64 -11.59 -3.98
CA PRO A 43 2.65 -11.65 -2.90
C PRO A 43 2.26 -10.24 -2.46
N ALA A 44 0.99 -10.07 -2.11
CA ALA A 44 0.42 -8.81 -1.63
C ALA A 44 -0.64 -9.08 -0.55
N VAL A 45 -1.03 -8.02 0.16
CA VAL A 45 -2.14 -8.05 1.12
C VAL A 45 -3.14 -6.99 0.69
N GLU A 46 -4.40 -7.40 0.52
CA GLU A 46 -5.46 -6.56 -0.03
C GLU A 46 -6.71 -6.58 0.84
N PRO A 47 -7.40 -5.46 1.03
CA PRO A 47 -8.68 -5.44 1.71
C PRO A 47 -9.79 -5.82 0.74
N ASP A 48 -10.66 -6.72 1.19
CA ASP A 48 -12.00 -6.95 0.64
C ASP A 48 -13.00 -6.33 1.61
N ILE A 49 -13.85 -5.43 1.12
CA ILE A 49 -14.63 -4.54 1.97
C ILE A 49 -16.10 -4.74 1.66
N THR A 50 -16.88 -5.06 2.69
CA THR A 50 -18.32 -5.21 2.60
C THR A 50 -19.01 -4.36 3.67
N VAL A 51 -20.01 -3.60 3.26
CA VAL A 51 -20.94 -2.89 4.15
C VAL A 51 -22.26 -3.63 4.18
N THR A 52 -22.78 -3.90 5.37
CA THR A 52 -24.14 -4.40 5.55
C THR A 52 -25.06 -3.26 5.97
N THR A 53 -26.15 -3.04 5.23
CA THR A 53 -27.18 -2.06 5.56
C THR A 53 -28.07 -2.57 6.69
N ALA A 54 -28.83 -1.69 7.34
CA ALA A 54 -29.82 -2.11 8.34
C ALA A 54 -30.93 -3.01 7.77
N ALA A 55 -31.14 -3.00 6.44
CA ALA A 55 -32.05 -3.90 5.75
C ALA A 55 -31.44 -5.30 5.50
N GLY A 56 -30.15 -5.51 5.83
CA GLY A 56 -29.41 -6.75 5.60
C GLY A 56 -28.81 -6.88 4.19
N GLU A 57 -28.87 -5.82 3.37
CA GLU A 57 -28.21 -5.79 2.05
C GLU A 57 -26.70 -5.65 2.23
N GLN A 58 -25.93 -6.41 1.46
CA GLN A 58 -24.48 -6.31 1.42
C GLN A 58 -24.04 -5.53 0.18
N VAL A 59 -23.15 -4.57 0.39
CA VAL A 59 -22.57 -3.72 -0.65
C VAL A 59 -21.06 -3.82 -0.56
N ASP A 60 -20.45 -4.32 -1.63
CA ASP A 60 -18.99 -4.37 -1.74
C ASP A 60 -18.44 -3.01 -2.13
N LEU A 61 -17.39 -2.58 -1.45
CA LEU A 61 -16.70 -1.31 -1.67
C LEU A 61 -15.22 -1.55 -1.95
N SER A 62 -14.59 -0.59 -2.59
CA SER A 62 -13.14 -0.53 -2.73
C SER A 62 -12.54 0.52 -1.80
N VAL A 63 -11.24 0.39 -1.50
CA VAL A 63 -10.51 1.45 -0.77
C VAL A 63 -10.61 2.79 -1.49
N SER A 64 -10.63 2.80 -2.83
CA SER A 64 -10.76 4.01 -3.64
C SER A 64 -12.11 4.71 -3.51
N ASP A 65 -13.17 3.99 -3.12
CA ASP A 65 -14.46 4.62 -2.82
C ASP A 65 -14.38 5.40 -1.49
N LEU A 66 -13.66 4.82 -0.52
CA LEU A 66 -13.53 5.37 0.83
C LEU A 66 -12.45 6.44 0.95
N VAL A 67 -11.33 6.30 0.26
CA VAL A 67 -10.22 7.23 0.31
C VAL A 67 -10.03 7.80 -1.09
N SER A 68 -10.14 9.12 -1.21
CA SER A 68 -9.87 9.83 -2.46
C SER A 68 -8.47 10.43 -2.40
N GLY A 69 -7.47 9.72 -2.93
CA GLY A 69 -6.09 10.18 -3.00
C GLY A 69 -5.27 9.47 -4.08
N THR A 70 -4.13 10.07 -4.42
CA THR A 70 -3.21 9.49 -5.40
C THR A 70 -2.04 8.86 -4.64
N ASN A 71 -2.02 7.54 -4.60
CA ASN A 71 -0.90 6.63 -4.29
C ASN A 71 -0.69 6.12 -2.85
N ASN A 72 -1.32 6.70 -1.81
CA ASN A 72 -1.11 6.26 -0.41
C ASN A 72 -2.36 5.70 0.28
N ASP A 73 -3.46 5.56 -0.46
CA ASP A 73 -4.79 5.30 0.08
C ASP A 73 -4.85 3.97 0.84
N LEU A 74 -4.23 2.92 0.31
CA LEU A 74 -4.18 1.61 0.96
C LEU A 74 -3.39 1.64 2.28
N SER A 75 -2.25 2.32 2.33
CA SER A 75 -1.42 2.41 3.54
C SER A 75 -2.13 3.19 4.65
N VAL A 76 -2.78 4.31 4.28
CA VAL A 76 -3.58 5.12 5.22
C VAL A 76 -4.78 4.32 5.71
N PHE A 77 -5.54 3.70 4.80
CA PHE A 77 -6.68 2.87 5.17
C PHE A 77 -6.27 1.70 6.07
N ARG A 78 -5.17 1.01 5.74
CA ARG A 78 -4.62 -0.07 6.56
C ARG A 78 -4.27 0.38 7.98
N SER A 79 -3.71 1.58 8.15
CA SER A 79 -3.37 2.09 9.48
C SER A 79 -4.59 2.26 10.40
N GLY A 80 -5.76 2.59 9.84
CA GLY A 80 -7.01 2.73 10.58
C GLY A 80 -7.79 1.43 10.76
N TYR A 81 -7.75 0.53 9.76
CA TYR A 81 -8.68 -0.61 9.65
C TYR A 81 -8.01 -1.99 9.61
N PHE A 82 -6.73 -2.10 9.95
CA PHE A 82 -6.04 -3.40 10.13
C PHE A 82 -6.08 -3.91 11.58
N MET A 83 -6.38 -3.05 12.55
CA MET A 83 -6.50 -3.43 13.96
C MET A 83 -7.90 -3.11 14.46
N GLN A 84 -8.56 -4.12 15.02
CA GLN A 84 -9.92 -4.01 15.55
C GLN A 84 -10.06 -2.85 16.56
N SER A 85 -9.08 -2.68 17.45
CA SER A 85 -9.08 -1.61 18.46
C SER A 85 -8.99 -0.21 17.87
N THR A 86 -8.27 -0.04 16.75
CA THR A 86 -8.17 1.25 16.05
C THR A 86 -9.40 1.53 15.20
N ALA A 87 -9.95 0.50 14.56
CA ALA A 87 -11.14 0.61 13.72
C ALA A 87 -12.41 0.97 14.51
N GLN A 88 -12.48 0.56 15.78
CA GLN A 88 -13.62 0.82 16.66
C GLN A 88 -13.51 2.11 17.48
N THR A 89 -12.49 2.94 17.28
CA THR A 89 -12.49 4.24 17.97
C THR A 89 -13.65 5.11 17.48
N PRO A 90 -14.20 6.01 18.33
CA PRO A 90 -15.27 6.91 17.93
C PRO A 90 -14.92 7.73 16.68
N GLU A 91 -13.68 8.18 16.57
CA GLU A 91 -13.18 8.98 15.43
C GLU A 91 -13.15 8.16 14.14
N SER A 92 -12.61 6.93 14.16
CA SER A 92 -12.57 6.04 13.00
C SER A 92 -13.98 5.69 12.54
N THR A 93 -14.86 5.34 13.49
CA THR A 93 -16.25 4.99 13.21
C THR A 93 -17.02 6.18 12.61
N ALA A 94 -16.86 7.39 13.18
CA ALA A 94 -17.50 8.59 12.67
C ALA A 94 -17.02 8.96 11.26
N TRP A 95 -15.70 8.89 11.02
CA TRP A 95 -15.13 9.11 9.69
C TRP A 95 -15.68 8.10 8.67
N LEU A 96 -15.78 6.83 9.05
CA LEU A 96 -16.26 5.77 8.19
C LEU A 96 -17.73 5.95 7.84
N ARG A 97 -18.56 6.33 8.82
CA ARG A 97 -19.98 6.66 8.60
C ARG A 97 -20.14 7.85 7.66
N ASP A 98 -19.41 8.95 7.86
CA ASP A 98 -19.44 10.10 6.94
C ASP A 98 -19.08 9.67 5.52
N ARG A 99 -18.05 8.84 5.37
CA ARG A 99 -17.59 8.43 4.06
C ARG A 99 -18.56 7.50 3.35
N ILE A 100 -19.03 6.45 4.02
CA ILE A 100 -20.04 5.53 3.46
C ILE A 100 -21.35 6.28 3.22
N GLY A 101 -21.76 7.20 4.08
CA GLY A 101 -22.97 8.01 3.90
C GLY A 101 -22.94 8.90 2.66
N ARG A 102 -21.75 9.28 2.17
CA ARG A 102 -21.61 9.98 0.88
C ARG A 102 -21.74 9.04 -0.33
N ILE A 103 -21.35 7.78 -0.18
CA ILE A 103 -21.45 6.74 -1.23
C ILE A 103 -22.88 6.19 -1.30
N LEU A 104 -23.49 5.95 -0.15
CA LEU A 104 -24.82 5.36 0.05
C LEU A 104 -25.75 6.37 0.78
N PRO A 105 -26.14 7.48 0.11
CA PRO A 105 -26.91 8.53 0.76
C PRO A 105 -28.31 8.06 1.15
N GLY A 106 -28.70 8.31 2.40
CA GLY A 106 -30.01 7.94 2.93
C GLY A 106 -30.15 6.47 3.34
N THR A 107 -29.09 5.67 3.23
CA THR A 107 -29.09 4.27 3.63
C THR A 107 -28.69 4.13 5.10
N ALA A 108 -29.55 3.49 5.90
CA ALA A 108 -29.20 3.12 7.26
C ALA A 108 -28.15 2.00 7.24
N LEU A 109 -27.05 2.20 7.96
CA LEU A 109 -25.90 1.27 7.98
C LEU A 109 -25.97 0.41 9.25
N SER A 110 -25.52 -0.85 9.15
CA SER A 110 -25.43 -1.76 10.29
C SER A 110 -23.98 -2.09 10.61
N THR A 111 -23.26 -2.73 9.68
CA THR A 111 -21.89 -3.18 9.91
C THR A 111 -21.01 -2.87 8.71
N PHE A 112 -19.72 -2.74 9.00
CA PHE A 112 -18.67 -2.68 8.00
C PHE A 112 -17.64 -3.75 8.31
N THR A 113 -17.28 -4.53 7.32
CA THR A 113 -16.33 -5.63 7.43
C THR A 113 -15.21 -5.42 6.42
N VAL A 114 -13.98 -5.62 6.88
CA VAL A 114 -12.78 -5.68 6.03
C VAL A 114 -12.09 -7.00 6.25
N GLU A 115 -11.99 -7.80 5.20
CA GLU A 115 -11.16 -8.98 5.16
C GLU A 115 -9.83 -8.66 4.47
N TRP A 116 -8.73 -8.80 5.19
CA TRP A 116 -7.38 -8.61 4.66
C TRP A 116 -6.92 -9.92 4.05
N LEU A 117 -6.99 -10.00 2.74
CA LEU A 117 -6.66 -11.17 1.95
C LEU A 117 -5.15 -11.23 1.70
N ASP A 118 -4.53 -12.36 2.00
CA ASP A 118 -3.23 -12.70 1.46
C ASP A 118 -3.43 -13.18 0.03
N VAL A 119 -2.84 -12.45 -0.93
CA VAL A 119 -2.98 -12.74 -2.36
C VAL A 119 -1.62 -12.90 -3.00
N ARG A 120 -1.61 -13.53 -4.17
CA ARG A 120 -0.45 -13.52 -5.05
C ARG A 120 -0.85 -13.20 -6.48
N TYR A 121 0.07 -12.55 -7.17
CA TYR A 121 -0.03 -12.23 -8.58
C TYR A 121 1.01 -13.01 -9.35
N ASP A 122 0.58 -13.80 -10.33
CA ASP A 122 1.49 -14.39 -11.30
C ASP A 122 2.08 -13.26 -12.17
N VAL A 123 3.41 -13.16 -12.23
CA VAL A 123 4.09 -12.01 -12.85
C VAL A 123 3.91 -11.98 -14.37
N ASP A 124 3.77 -13.14 -15.01
CA ASP A 124 3.67 -13.25 -16.47
C ASP A 124 2.24 -12.98 -16.95
N THR A 125 1.27 -13.62 -16.30
CA THR A 125 -0.14 -13.56 -16.68
C THR A 125 -0.91 -12.44 -15.99
N LYS A 126 -0.35 -11.89 -14.90
CA LYS A 126 -1.01 -10.95 -13.99
C LYS A 126 -2.25 -11.53 -13.31
N ALA A 127 -2.41 -12.85 -13.32
CA ALA A 127 -3.52 -13.52 -12.68
C ALA A 127 -3.43 -13.34 -11.15
N ARG A 128 -4.57 -12.99 -10.55
CA ARG A 128 -4.73 -12.84 -9.10
C ARG A 128 -5.24 -14.14 -8.48
N GLU A 129 -4.64 -14.57 -7.38
CA GLU A 129 -5.08 -15.70 -6.58
C GLU A 129 -5.17 -15.31 -5.11
N VAL A 130 -6.32 -15.60 -4.49
CA VAL A 130 -6.52 -15.47 -3.03
C VAL A 130 -6.00 -16.73 -2.37
N LEU A 131 -5.09 -16.55 -1.41
CA LEU A 131 -4.47 -17.65 -0.68
C LEU A 131 -5.18 -17.90 0.66
N ASP A 132 -5.44 -16.82 1.41
CA ASP A 132 -6.05 -16.89 2.73
C ASP A 132 -6.67 -15.54 3.15
N VAL A 133 -7.48 -15.56 4.21
CA VAL A 133 -7.91 -14.37 4.95
C VAL A 133 -6.99 -14.20 6.15
N SER A 134 -6.02 -13.28 6.04
CA SER A 134 -5.05 -13.02 7.11
C SER A 134 -5.70 -12.38 8.35
N LYS A 135 -6.79 -11.63 8.15
CA LYS A 135 -7.49 -10.91 9.22
C LYS A 135 -8.88 -10.44 8.78
N THR A 136 -9.83 -10.50 9.71
CA THR A 136 -11.14 -9.83 9.58
C THR A 136 -11.26 -8.72 10.62
N VAL A 137 -11.70 -7.54 10.21
CA VAL A 137 -12.05 -6.41 11.08
C VAL A 137 -13.51 -6.05 10.86
N THR A 138 -14.27 -5.92 11.96
CA THR A 138 -15.71 -5.61 11.89
C THR A 138 -16.04 -4.38 12.73
N VAL A 139 -16.59 -3.34 12.11
CA VAL A 139 -17.00 -2.10 12.77
C VAL A 139 -18.52 -2.05 12.84
N ASP A 140 -19.06 -1.77 14.02
CA ASP A 140 -20.48 -1.49 14.20
C ASP A 140 -20.77 -0.05 13.77
N LEU A 141 -21.57 0.10 12.73
CA LEU A 141 -21.96 1.38 12.17
C LEU A 141 -23.34 1.85 12.67
N GLY A 142 -24.01 1.08 13.53
CA GLY A 142 -25.36 1.34 14.06
C GLY A 142 -25.54 2.65 14.84
N ASP A 143 -26.81 2.97 15.10
CA ASP A 143 -27.40 4.33 15.08
C ASP A 143 -26.53 5.50 15.62
N PRO A 144 -26.49 6.65 14.91
CA PRO A 144 -25.91 7.88 15.41
C PRO A 144 -26.84 8.49 16.47
N SER A 145 -26.79 7.97 17.71
CA SER A 145 -27.49 8.56 18.86
C SER A 145 -27.15 10.04 19.04
#